data_AF-A0A2A4RLQ3-F1
#
_entry.id   AF-A0A2A4RLQ3-F1
#
_cell.length_a   1.000
_cell.length_b   1.000
_cell.length_c   1.000
_cell.angle_alpha   90.00
_cell.angle_beta   90.00
_cell.angle_gamma   90.00
#
_symmetry.space_group_name_H-M   'P 1'
#
loop_
_entity.id
_entity.type
_entity.pdbx_description
1 polymer ?
#
loop_
_entity_poly.entity_id
_entity_poly.type
_entity_poly.pdbx_seq_one_letter_code
_entity_poly.pdbx_strand_id
1 'polypeptide(L)'
;MSNDSKLLLGLVVGVAAGAVAGLLIAPTSGKETREKLKESASNFKEDLDTKLNELSSKLDEETIADIKNKFGDLKGKAKDEYDAIAKKVKDLEQEIETKIKDLKKQAANLTSKKV
;
A
#
# COMPACT_ATOMS: atom_id res chain seq x y z
N MET A 1 19.43 6.75 -6.51
CA MET A 1 18.21 5.94 -6.32
C MET A 1 17.05 6.70 -6.93
N SER A 2 16.36 6.09 -7.90
CA SER A 2 15.20 6.67 -8.56
C SER A 2 14.07 6.90 -7.55
N ASN A 3 13.35 8.02 -7.67
CA ASN A 3 12.25 8.36 -6.77
C ASN A 3 11.15 7.28 -6.79
N ASP A 4 10.95 6.63 -7.94
CA ASP A 4 10.01 5.52 -8.12
C ASP A 4 10.31 4.32 -7.20
N SER A 5 11.58 3.97 -7.03
CA SER A 5 11.98 2.84 -6.16
C SER A 5 11.67 3.14 -4.69
N LYS A 6 11.79 4.40 -4.27
CA LYS A 6 11.44 4.83 -2.90
C LYS A 6 9.92 4.81 -2.68
N LEU A 7 9.14 5.21 -3.69
CA LEU A 7 7.67 5.17 -3.62
C LEU A 7 7.14 3.74 -3.54
N LEU A 8 7.69 2.82 -4.36
CA LEU A 8 7.30 1.41 -4.31
C LEU A 8 7.69 0.74 -2.98
N LEU A 9 8.86 1.05 -2.44
CA LEU A 9 9.25 0.59 -1.11
C LEU A 9 8.32 1.14 -0.03
N GLY A 10 7.97 2.42 -0.10
CA GLY A 10 6.99 3.03 0.79
C GLY A 10 5.61 2.36 0.70
N LEU A 11 5.17 2.02 -0.51
CA LEU A 11 3.91 1.30 -0.74
C LEU A 11 3.94 -0.11 -0.15
N VAL A 12 5.00 -0.89 -0.39
CA VAL A 12 5.13 -2.26 0.16
C VAL A 12 5.16 -2.23 1.68
N VAL A 13 5.94 -1.33 2.28
CA VAL A 13 5.99 -1.14 3.72
C VAL A 13 4.64 -0.67 4.27
N GLY A 14 3.97 0.25 3.56
CA GLY A 14 2.65 0.76 3.94
C GLY A 14 1.57 -0.33 3.90
N VAL A 15 1.54 -1.15 2.86
CA VAL A 15 0.62 -2.30 2.76
C VAL A 15 0.91 -3.32 3.84
N ALA A 16 2.18 -3.67 4.07
CA ALA A 16 2.55 -4.63 5.10
C ALA A 16 2.19 -4.12 6.51
N ALA A 17 2.53 -2.87 6.82
CA ALA A 17 2.17 -2.24 8.08
C ALA A 17 0.65 -2.13 8.25
N GLY A 18 -0.08 -1.78 7.20
CA GLY A 18 -1.54 -1.71 7.19
C GLY A 18 -2.21 -3.06 7.37
N ALA A 19 -1.66 -4.12 6.75
CA ALA A 19 -2.16 -5.49 6.92
C ALA A 19 -1.90 -6.01 8.33
N VAL A 20 -0.70 -5.78 8.89
CA VAL A 20 -0.40 -6.15 10.28
C VAL A 20 -1.28 -5.36 11.25
N ALA A 21 -1.39 -4.04 11.07
CA ALA A 21 -2.24 -3.20 11.91
C ALA A 21 -3.73 -3.60 11.79
N GLY A 22 -4.22 -3.83 10.58
CA GLY A 22 -5.60 -4.27 10.33
C GLY A 22 -5.90 -5.65 10.92
N LEU A 23 -4.94 -6.58 10.83
CA LEU A 23 -5.06 -7.90 11.43
C LEU A 23 -4.99 -7.85 12.96
N LEU A 24 -4.17 -6.96 13.54
CA LEU A 24 -4.10 -6.73 14.99
C LEU A 24 -5.38 -6.08 15.53
N ILE A 25 -5.99 -5.15 14.77
CA ILE A 25 -7.18 -4.39 15.18
C ILE A 25 -8.46 -5.23 15.00
N ALA A 26 -8.54 -6.09 13.98
CA ALA A 26 -9.73 -6.91 13.71
C ALA A 26 -9.41 -8.41 13.70
N PRO A 27 -9.21 -9.04 14.87
CA PRO A 27 -9.06 -10.49 14.96
C PRO A 27 -10.43 -11.17 14.86
N THR A 28 -10.91 -11.44 13.65
CA THR A 28 -12.05 -12.35 13.44
C THR A 28 -11.82 -13.20 12.18
N SER A 29 -12.03 -14.51 12.29
CA SER A 29 -11.87 -15.47 11.18
C SER A 29 -13.07 -16.43 11.14
N GLY A 30 -13.75 -16.55 9.99
CA GLY A 30 -14.87 -17.49 9.81
C GLY A 30 -15.86 -17.13 8.69
N LYS A 31 -16.93 -17.92 8.55
CA LYS A 31 -18.07 -17.64 7.65
C LYS A 31 -18.74 -16.30 8.02
N GLU A 32 -18.96 -16.08 9.31
CA GLU A 32 -19.46 -14.80 9.84
C GLU A 32 -18.54 -13.62 9.48
N THR A 33 -17.22 -13.82 9.44
CA THR A 33 -16.29 -12.78 9.03
C THR A 33 -16.45 -12.41 7.56
N ARG A 34 -16.74 -13.36 6.66
CA ARG A 34 -16.98 -13.00 5.24
C ARG A 34 -18.26 -12.19 5.08
N GLU A 35 -19.31 -12.53 5.81
CA GLU A 35 -20.57 -11.76 5.80
C GLU A 35 -20.36 -10.38 6.43
N LYS A 36 -19.80 -10.31 7.63
CA LYS A 36 -19.47 -9.04 8.31
C LYS A 36 -18.48 -8.19 7.53
N LEU A 37 -17.50 -8.79 6.85
CA LEU A 37 -16.56 -8.06 5.99
C LEU A 37 -17.27 -7.50 4.77
N LYS A 38 -18.19 -8.26 4.17
CA LYS A 38 -18.95 -7.78 3.02
C LYS A 38 -19.88 -6.62 3.41
N GLU A 39 -20.56 -6.73 4.54
CA GLU A 39 -21.41 -5.69 5.08
C GLU A 39 -20.59 -4.46 5.51
N SER A 40 -19.53 -4.67 6.31
CA SER A 40 -18.64 -3.59 6.74
C SER A 40 -17.91 -2.93 5.57
N ALA A 41 -17.54 -3.68 4.53
CA ALA A 41 -16.93 -3.11 3.33
C ALA A 41 -17.96 -2.31 2.51
N SER A 42 -19.22 -2.75 2.46
CA SER A 42 -20.30 -1.98 1.82
C SER A 42 -20.54 -0.67 2.57
N ASN A 43 -20.68 -0.75 3.90
CA ASN A 43 -20.91 0.43 4.74
C ASN A 43 -19.70 1.35 4.72
N PHE A 44 -18.48 0.81 4.80
CA PHE A 44 -17.25 1.60 4.71
C PHE A 44 -17.11 2.26 3.34
N LYS A 45 -17.52 1.58 2.26
CA LYS A 45 -17.53 2.17 0.92
C LYS A 45 -18.54 3.31 0.84
N GLU A 46 -19.75 3.15 1.35
CA GLU A 46 -20.73 4.24 1.42
C GLU A 46 -20.21 5.40 2.25
N ASP A 47 -19.67 5.15 3.46
CA ASP A 47 -19.08 6.18 4.30
C ASP A 47 -17.90 6.89 3.62
N LEU A 48 -17.09 6.14 2.87
CA LEU A 48 -16.00 6.72 2.07
C LEU A 48 -16.57 7.59 0.95
N ASP A 49 -17.53 7.08 0.19
CA ASP A 49 -18.14 7.79 -0.94
C ASP A 49 -18.84 9.07 -0.43
N THR A 50 -19.51 9.02 0.72
CA THR A 50 -20.10 10.19 1.38
C THR A 50 -19.03 11.18 1.82
N LYS A 51 -17.99 10.75 2.56
CA LYS A 51 -16.91 11.65 3.00
C LYS A 51 -16.10 12.21 1.85
N LEU A 52 -15.88 11.43 0.80
CA LEU A 52 -15.22 11.88 -0.42
C LEU A 52 -16.10 12.85 -1.17
N ASN A 53 -17.42 12.63 -1.25
CA ASN A 53 -18.34 13.59 -1.85
C ASN A 53 -18.42 14.90 -1.05
N GLU A 54 -18.48 14.84 0.28
CA GLU A 54 -18.41 16.02 1.16
C GLU A 54 -17.07 16.76 1.05
N LEU A 55 -15.97 16.04 0.98
CA LEU A 55 -14.65 16.63 0.79
C LEU A 55 -14.54 17.23 -0.59
N SER A 56 -15.06 16.54 -1.61
CA SER A 56 -15.09 17.02 -2.99
C SER A 56 -15.93 18.29 -3.08
N SER A 57 -17.11 18.37 -2.45
CA SER A 57 -17.95 19.57 -2.46
C SER A 57 -17.37 20.75 -1.68
N LYS A 58 -16.39 20.52 -0.80
CA LYS A 58 -15.60 21.56 -0.11
C LYS A 58 -14.32 21.95 -0.85
N LEU A 59 -13.94 21.17 -1.85
CA LEU A 59 -12.82 21.44 -2.74
C LEU A 59 -13.36 22.09 -4.01
N ASP A 60 -12.57 22.93 -4.63
CA ASP A 60 -12.96 23.55 -5.89
C ASP A 60 -13.21 22.46 -6.94
N GLU A 61 -14.26 22.62 -7.77
CA GLU A 61 -14.61 21.65 -8.83
C GLU A 61 -13.41 21.31 -9.72
N GLU A 62 -12.50 22.27 -9.90
CA GLU A 62 -11.24 22.13 -10.64
C GLU A 62 -10.27 21.13 -9.98
N THR A 63 -10.17 21.14 -8.64
CA THR A 63 -9.32 20.19 -7.90
C THR A 63 -9.90 18.77 -7.95
N ILE A 64 -11.23 18.66 -7.85
CA ILE A 64 -11.90 17.35 -7.99
C ILE A 64 -11.72 16.81 -9.40
N ALA A 65 -11.91 17.65 -10.42
CA ALA A 65 -11.73 17.30 -11.82
C ALA A 65 -10.28 16.88 -12.09
N ASP A 66 -9.29 17.58 -11.54
CA ASP A 66 -7.87 17.23 -11.63
C ASP A 66 -7.57 15.88 -10.97
N ILE A 67 -8.11 15.62 -9.78
CA ILE A 67 -7.95 14.33 -9.10
C ILE A 67 -8.59 13.23 -9.93
N LYS A 68 -9.82 13.44 -10.42
CA LYS A 68 -10.57 12.46 -11.21
C LYS A 68 -9.89 12.19 -12.56
N ASN A 69 -9.38 13.22 -13.22
CA ASN A 69 -8.62 13.11 -14.46
C ASN A 69 -7.29 12.39 -14.21
N LYS A 70 -6.54 12.77 -13.16
CA LYS A 70 -5.33 12.06 -12.77
C LYS A 70 -5.61 10.61 -12.41
N PHE A 71 -6.73 10.30 -11.77
CA PHE A 71 -7.16 8.93 -11.49
C PHE A 71 -7.56 8.17 -12.76
N GLY A 72 -8.24 8.82 -13.71
CA GLY A 72 -8.58 8.26 -15.01
C GLY A 72 -7.33 7.94 -15.83
N ASP A 73 -6.40 8.90 -15.90
CA ASP A 73 -5.10 8.76 -16.53
C ASP A 73 -4.25 7.71 -15.83
N LEU A 74 -4.25 7.68 -14.49
CA LEU A 74 -3.62 6.63 -13.70
C LEU A 74 -4.27 5.28 -13.97
N LYS A 75 -5.57 5.17 -14.25
CA LYS A 75 -6.19 3.88 -14.57
C LYS A 75 -5.80 3.40 -15.96
N GLY A 76 -5.70 4.31 -16.93
CA GLY A 76 -5.17 4.02 -18.26
C GLY A 76 -3.70 3.61 -18.21
N LYS A 77 -2.88 4.43 -17.55
CA LYS A 77 -1.44 4.19 -17.33
C LYS A 77 -1.19 3.04 -16.38
N ALA A 78 -2.08 2.73 -15.44
CA ALA A 78 -1.90 1.62 -14.51
C ALA A 78 -1.82 0.30 -15.23
N LYS A 79 -2.39 0.17 -16.43
CA LYS A 79 -2.29 -1.07 -17.21
C LYS A 79 -0.88 -1.24 -17.78
N ASP A 80 -0.30 -0.17 -18.31
CA ASP A 80 1.06 -0.15 -18.86
C ASP A 80 2.13 -0.10 -17.75
N GLU A 81 1.84 0.65 -16.69
CA GLU A 81 2.63 0.71 -15.47
C GLU A 81 2.43 -0.54 -14.62
N TYR A 82 1.41 -1.37 -14.83
CA TYR A 82 1.27 -2.63 -14.10
C TYR A 82 2.50 -3.51 -14.33
N ASP A 83 2.93 -3.63 -15.59
CA ASP A 83 4.11 -4.41 -15.95
C ASP A 83 5.39 -3.75 -15.44
N ALA A 84 5.47 -2.42 -15.47
CA ALA A 84 6.61 -1.68 -14.94
C ALA A 84 6.70 -1.76 -13.41
N ILE A 85 5.57 -1.68 -12.71
CA ILE A 85 5.43 -1.83 -11.27
C ILE A 85 5.73 -3.27 -10.89
N ALA A 86 5.20 -4.26 -11.60
CA ALA A 86 5.48 -5.67 -11.36
C ALA A 86 6.99 -5.97 -11.50
N LYS A 87 7.64 -5.37 -12.51
CA LYS A 87 9.09 -5.49 -12.68
C LYS A 87 9.87 -4.79 -11.56
N LYS A 88 9.50 -3.54 -11.24
CA LYS A 88 10.15 -2.79 -10.15
C LYS A 88 9.91 -3.41 -8.77
N VAL A 89 8.75 -4.03 -8.54
CA VAL A 89 8.44 -4.77 -7.31
C VAL A 89 9.34 -6.00 -7.20
N LYS A 90 9.52 -6.77 -8.28
CA LYS A 90 10.48 -7.89 -8.30
C LYS A 90 11.91 -7.44 -8.05
N ASP A 91 12.35 -6.35 -8.69
CA ASP A 91 13.69 -5.79 -8.47
C ASP A 91 13.88 -5.32 -7.01
N LEU A 92 12.84 -4.69 -6.45
CA LEU A 92 12.83 -4.23 -5.06
C LEU A 92 12.81 -5.41 -4.08
N GLU A 93 12.07 -6.48 -4.35
CA GLU A 93 12.08 -7.71 -3.56
C GLU A 93 13.49 -8.32 -3.53
N GLN A 94 14.18 -8.39 -4.68
CA GLN A 94 15.56 -8.86 -4.74
C GLN A 94 16.52 -7.96 -3.95
N GLU A 95 16.34 -6.64 -4.02
CA GLU A 95 17.15 -5.67 -3.27
C GLU A 95 16.86 -5.76 -1.76
N ILE A 96 15.59 -5.95 -1.36
CA ILE A 96 15.17 -6.17 0.02
C ILE A 96 15.73 -7.50 0.55
N GLU A 97 15.64 -8.60 -0.19
CA GLU A 97 16.22 -9.89 0.21
C GLU A 97 17.72 -9.79 0.41
N THR A 98 18.41 -9.11 -0.50
CA THR A 98 19.86 -8.93 -0.43
C THR A 98 20.23 -8.07 0.78
N LYS A 99 19.53 -6.95 1.00
CA LYS A 99 19.72 -6.11 2.19
C LYS A 99 19.35 -6.83 3.49
N ILE A 100 18.31 -7.67 3.52
CA ILE A 100 17.96 -8.48 4.69
C ILE A 100 19.05 -9.52 4.98
N LYS A 101 19.58 -10.19 3.94
CA LYS A 101 20.70 -11.15 4.09
C LYS A 101 21.95 -10.45 4.61
N ASP A 102 22.26 -9.26 4.10
CA ASP A 102 23.41 -8.48 4.56
C ASP A 102 23.20 -7.90 5.96
N LEU A 103 22.00 -7.42 6.30
CA LEU A 103 21.66 -6.98 7.65
C LEU A 103 21.74 -8.15 8.65
N LYS A 104 21.29 -9.36 8.29
CA LYS A 104 21.46 -10.55 9.13
C LYS A 104 22.93 -10.90 9.33
N LYS A 105 23.76 -10.84 8.29
CA LYS A 105 25.20 -11.09 8.39
C LYS A 105 25.93 -10.00 9.19
N GLN A 106 25.55 -8.73 9.00
CA GLN A 106 26.09 -7.60 9.76
C GLN A 106 25.67 -7.68 11.23
N ALA A 107 24.42 -8.03 11.53
CA ALA A 107 23.94 -8.24 12.89
C ALA A 107 24.64 -9.43 13.59
N ALA A 108 24.93 -10.51 12.86
CA ALA A 108 25.71 -11.65 13.36
C ALA A 108 27.18 -11.28 13.64
N ASN A 109 27.80 -10.45 12.79
CA ASN A 109 29.17 -9.97 13.03
C ASN A 109 29.25 -8.91 14.15
N LEU A 110 28.22 -8.08 14.32
CA LEU A 110 28.17 -7.08 15.38
C LEU A 110 27.91 -7.70 16.77
N THR A 111 27.25 -8.85 16.84
CA THR A 111 27.07 -9.62 18.09
C THR A 111 28.34 -10.37 18.50
N SER A 112 29.22 -10.73 17.57
CA SER A 112 30.52 -11.36 17.85
C SER A 112 31.60 -10.34 18.28
N LYS A 113 31.52 -9.08 17.84
CA LYS A 113 32.54 -8.05 18.16
C LYS A 113 32.33 -7.33 19.50
N LYS A 114 31.32 -7.73 20.29
CA LYS A 114 31.02 -7.14 21.62
C LYS A 114 31.37 -8.07 22.80
N VAL A 115 32.16 -9.12 22.56
CA VAL A 115 32.82 -9.93 23.60
C VAL A 115 34.33 -9.84 23.41
#